data_AF-A0A2M6Y1P3-F1
#
_entry.id   AF-A0A2M6Y1P3-F1
#
_cell.length_a   1.000
_cell.length_b   1.000
_cell.length_c   1.000
_cell.angle_alpha   90.00
_cell.angle_beta   90.00
_cell.angle_gamma   90.00
#
_symmetry.space_group_name_H-M   'P 1'
#
loop_
_entity.id
_entity.type
_entity.pdbx_description
1 polymer ?
#
loop_
_entity_poly.entity_id
_entity_poly.type
_entity_poly.pdbx_seq_one_letter_code
_entity_poly.pdbx_strand_id
1 'polypeptide(L)'
;MIAAVFGIVAVLLVQAFLSKVENKYRIGAEPVNVLVAKGYISEGTLVTEYMVEVKRIPRNFLAPGAITSVRQLMNEQGIYINATLVPILENEQITSTKLIQPGKETGMSIIIPEGYRAVSVEVTDVTGVARLIKPG
;
A
#
# COMPACT_ATOMS: atom_id res chain seq x y z
N MET A 1 -6.83 -58.48 20.97
CA MET A 1 -7.89 -57.76 20.21
C MET A 1 -7.99 -56.29 20.61
N ILE A 2 -7.99 -55.95 21.91
CA ILE A 2 -8.11 -54.56 22.41
C ILE A 2 -7.01 -53.62 21.90
N ALA A 3 -5.74 -54.07 21.83
CA ALA A 3 -4.64 -53.26 21.32
C ALA A 3 -4.80 -52.86 19.84
N ALA A 4 -5.40 -53.73 19.01
CA ALA A 4 -5.65 -53.45 17.61
C ALA A 4 -6.73 -52.37 17.41
N VAL A 5 -7.78 -52.41 18.24
CA VAL A 5 -8.85 -51.40 18.25
C VAL A 5 -8.29 -50.03 18.64
N PHE A 6 -7.47 -49.96 19.69
CA PHE A 6 -6.81 -48.71 20.10
C PHE A 6 -5.87 -48.16 19.04
N GLY A 7 -5.14 -49.02 18.32
CA GLY A 7 -4.28 -48.61 17.21
C GLY A 7 -5.08 -47.93 16.08
N ILE A 8 -6.22 -48.50 15.69
CA ILE A 8 -7.08 -47.94 14.64
C ILE A 8 -7.64 -46.57 15.06
N VAL A 9 -8.09 -46.45 16.32
CA VAL A 9 -8.61 -45.18 16.87
C VAL A 9 -7.51 -44.12 16.92
N ALA A 10 -6.30 -44.48 17.32
CA ALA A 10 -5.16 -43.56 17.34
C ALA A 10 -4.84 -43.04 15.92
N VAL A 11 -4.82 -43.92 14.91
CA VAL A 11 -4.59 -43.53 13.51
C VAL A 11 -5.67 -42.56 13.00
N LEU A 12 -6.94 -42.81 13.31
CA LEU A 12 -8.04 -41.91 12.94
C LEU A 12 -7.92 -40.54 13.60
N LEU A 13 -7.56 -40.50 14.89
CA LEU A 13 -7.35 -39.24 15.61
C LEU A 13 -6.16 -38.45 15.06
N VAL A 14 -5.06 -39.12 14.72
CA VAL A 14 -3.90 -38.49 14.11
C VAL A 14 -4.25 -37.89 12.74
N GLN A 15 -4.98 -38.62 11.89
CA GLN A 15 -5.43 -38.07 10.59
C GLN A 15 -6.37 -36.87 10.74
N ALA A 16 -7.30 -36.91 11.69
CA ALA A 16 -8.20 -35.79 11.97
C ALA A 16 -7.43 -34.56 12.51
N PHE A 17 -6.43 -34.78 13.36
CA PHE A 17 -5.57 -33.73 13.89
C PHE A 17 -4.71 -33.11 12.78
N LEU A 18 -4.04 -33.92 11.95
CA LEU A 18 -3.24 -33.44 10.82
C LEU A 18 -4.11 -32.63 9.84
N SER A 19 -5.29 -33.13 9.47
CA SER A 19 -6.22 -32.41 8.59
C SER A 19 -6.64 -31.05 9.18
N LYS A 20 -6.88 -30.98 10.49
CA LYS A 20 -7.27 -29.74 11.18
C LYS A 20 -6.13 -28.73 11.25
N VAL A 21 -4.91 -29.21 11.47
CA VAL A 21 -3.69 -28.40 11.52
C VAL A 21 -3.36 -27.86 10.13
N GLU A 22 -3.38 -28.72 9.11
CA GLU A 22 -3.14 -28.34 7.72
C GLU A 22 -4.14 -27.28 7.26
N ASN A 23 -5.43 -27.44 7.58
CA ASN A 23 -6.44 -26.45 7.21
C ASN A 23 -6.24 -25.09 7.92
N LYS A 24 -5.74 -25.10 9.17
CA LYS A 24 -5.40 -23.87 9.92
C LYS A 24 -4.21 -23.13 9.29
N TYR A 25 -3.22 -23.86 8.76
CA TYR A 25 -2.10 -23.26 8.04
C TYR A 25 -2.45 -22.83 6.61
N ARG A 26 -3.35 -23.56 5.93
CA ARG A 26 -3.82 -23.22 4.57
C ARG A 26 -4.52 -21.86 4.50
N ILE A 27 -5.33 -21.53 5.50
CA ILE A 27 -6.07 -20.24 5.56
C ILE A 27 -5.13 -19.04 5.82
N GLY A 28 -4.00 -19.25 6.48
CA GLY A 28 -2.98 -18.22 6.70
C GLY A 28 -1.91 -18.13 5.60
N ALA A 29 -1.83 -19.16 4.76
CA ALA A 29 -0.84 -19.29 3.70
C ALA A 29 -1.38 -18.98 2.30
N GLU A 30 -2.62 -18.50 2.17
CA GLU A 30 -3.14 -18.02 0.88
C GLU A 30 -2.17 -16.97 0.31
N PRO A 31 -1.49 -17.27 -0.81
CA PRO A 31 -0.50 -16.38 -1.38
C PRO A 31 -1.24 -15.20 -2.02
N VAL A 32 -1.02 -14.00 -1.49
CA VAL A 32 -1.53 -12.76 -2.06
C VAL A 32 -0.43 -12.16 -2.94
N ASN A 33 -0.81 -11.66 -4.11
CA ASN A 33 0.09 -10.90 -4.96
C ASN A 33 0.25 -9.50 -4.38
N VAL A 34 1.49 -9.07 -4.17
CA VAL A 34 1.83 -7.76 -3.62
C VAL A 34 2.89 -7.11 -4.48
N LEU A 35 2.76 -5.80 -4.69
CA LEU A 35 3.78 -5.01 -5.35
C LEU A 35 4.92 -4.68 -4.39
N VAL A 36 6.13 -4.94 -4.86
CA VAL A 36 7.38 -4.71 -4.14
C VAL A 36 8.29 -3.85 -4.99
N ALA A 37 9.06 -2.94 -4.38
CA ALA A 37 10.04 -2.13 -5.10
C ALA A 37 11.25 -2.97 -5.55
N LYS A 38 11.63 -2.86 -6.83
CA LYS A 38 12.84 -3.50 -7.39
C LYS A 38 14.14 -2.82 -6.98
N GLY A 39 14.05 -1.59 -6.49
CA GLY A 39 15.18 -0.74 -6.15
C GLY A 39 14.73 0.39 -5.25
N TYR A 40 15.67 1.26 -4.87
CA TYR A 40 15.36 2.48 -4.14
C TYR A 40 14.53 3.44 -5.01
N ILE A 41 13.37 3.87 -4.50
CA ILE A 41 12.52 4.88 -5.13
C ILE A 41 12.54 6.11 -4.22
N SER A 42 13.08 7.21 -4.72
CA SER A 42 13.10 8.50 -4.02
C SER A 42 11.68 9.02 -3.78
N GLU A 43 11.52 9.91 -2.81
CA GLU A 43 10.30 10.69 -2.61
C GLU A 43 9.96 11.58 -3.83
N GLY A 44 8.68 11.87 -4.03
CA GLY A 44 8.17 12.67 -5.14
C GLY A 44 8.30 12.01 -6.52
N THR A 45 8.74 10.75 -6.59
CA THR A 45 8.96 10.05 -7.86
C THR A 45 7.71 9.33 -8.32
N LEU A 46 7.35 9.45 -9.60
CA LEU A 46 6.26 8.69 -10.20
C LEU A 46 6.62 7.21 -10.28
N VAL A 47 5.81 6.37 -9.63
CA VAL A 47 6.00 4.92 -9.62
C VAL A 47 5.54 4.33 -10.95
N THR A 48 6.47 3.69 -11.66
CA THR A 48 6.21 3.02 -12.93
C THR A 48 6.30 1.51 -12.79
N GLU A 49 5.74 0.76 -13.75
CA GLU A 49 5.81 -0.71 -13.77
C GLU A 49 7.25 -1.25 -13.76
N TYR A 50 8.20 -0.50 -14.32
CA TYR A 50 9.61 -0.90 -14.36
C TYR A 50 10.29 -0.85 -12.99
N MET A 51 9.77 -0.06 -12.05
CA MET A 51 10.33 0.12 -10.70
C MET A 51 9.74 -0.87 -9.68
N VAL A 52 8.71 -1.61 -10.06
CA VAL A 52 7.97 -2.51 -9.17
C VAL A 52 7.97 -3.95 -9.71
N GLU A 53 7.82 -4.89 -8.81
CA GLU A 53 7.69 -6.32 -9.09
C GLU A 53 6.53 -6.90 -8.31
N VAL A 54 5.82 -7.87 -8.90
CA VAL A 54 4.75 -8.58 -8.21
C VAL A 54 5.32 -9.82 -7.52
N LYS A 55 5.28 -9.83 -6.19
CA LYS A 55 5.74 -10.95 -5.37
C LYS A 55 4.57 -11.62 -4.67
N ARG A 56 4.61 -12.94 -4.57
CA ARG A 56 3.62 -13.72 -3.81
C ARG A 56 4.06 -13.81 -2.35
N ILE A 57 3.26 -13.23 -1.47
CA ILE A 57 3.53 -13.19 -0.03
C ILE A 57 2.32 -13.80 0.69
N PRO A 58 2.51 -14.62 1.74
CA PRO A 58 1.39 -15.13 2.54
C PRO A 58 0.63 -13.97 3.18
N ARG A 59 -0.70 -14.07 3.28
CA ARG A 59 -1.55 -13.00 3.84
C ARG A 59 -1.11 -12.51 5.23
N ASN A 60 -0.49 -13.36 6.04
CA ASN A 60 0.03 -12.99 7.36
C ASN A 60 1.20 -11.98 7.35
N PHE A 61 1.91 -11.84 6.22
CA PHE A 61 3.04 -10.93 6.07
C PHE A 61 2.70 -9.71 5.18
N LEU A 62 1.42 -9.50 4.89
CA LEU A 62 0.94 -8.39 4.07
C LEU A 62 0.97 -7.10 4.88
N ALA A 63 1.62 -6.06 4.35
CA ALA A 63 1.56 -4.73 4.93
C ALA A 63 0.13 -4.16 4.83
N PRO A 64 -0.35 -3.42 5.85
CA PRO A 64 -1.69 -2.84 5.83
C PRO A 64 -1.79 -1.82 4.69
N GLY A 65 -2.70 -2.05 3.74
CA GLY A 65 -2.87 -1.19 2.56
C GLY A 65 -1.88 -1.46 1.43
N ALA A 66 -1.23 -2.63 1.42
CA ALA A 66 -0.35 -3.04 0.33
C ALA A 66 -1.09 -3.11 -1.01
N ILE A 67 -0.46 -2.58 -2.05
CA ILE A 67 -1.00 -2.56 -3.41
C ILE A 67 -0.80 -3.94 -4.03
N THR A 68 -1.87 -4.51 -4.59
CA THR A 68 -1.87 -5.91 -5.07
C THR A 68 -1.75 -6.04 -6.58
N SER A 69 -1.94 -4.93 -7.31
CA SER A 69 -1.90 -4.92 -8.78
C SER A 69 -1.35 -3.61 -9.34
N VAL A 70 -0.58 -3.71 -10.42
CA VAL A 70 -0.02 -2.54 -11.15
C VAL A 70 -1.14 -1.62 -11.64
N ARG A 71 -2.32 -2.17 -11.92
CA ARG A 71 -3.50 -1.38 -12.33
C ARG A 71 -3.93 -0.36 -11.28
N GLN A 72 -3.66 -0.60 -9.99
CA GLN A 72 -3.94 0.37 -8.93
C GLN A 72 -2.96 1.56 -8.92
N LEU A 73 -1.81 1.42 -9.60
CA LEU A 73 -0.84 2.50 -9.79
C LEU A 73 -1.22 3.45 -10.94
N MET A 74 -2.14 3.02 -11.81
CA MET A 74 -2.57 3.73 -13.01
C MET A 74 -4.00 4.26 -12.85
N ASN A 75 -4.34 5.33 -13.59
CA ASN A 75 -5.72 5.76 -13.75
C ASN A 75 -6.46 4.91 -14.79
N GLU A 76 -7.76 5.17 -14.99
CA GLU A 76 -8.60 4.46 -15.98
C GLU A 76 -8.08 4.60 -17.42
N GLN A 77 -7.28 5.64 -17.68
CA GLN A 77 -6.63 5.94 -18.95
C GLN A 77 -5.24 5.29 -19.11
N GLY A 78 -4.77 4.51 -18.12
CA GLY A 78 -3.46 3.83 -18.17
C GLY A 78 -2.26 4.73 -17.89
N ILE A 79 -2.48 5.94 -17.37
CA ILE A 79 -1.43 6.90 -17.00
C ILE A 79 -1.03 6.66 -15.54
N TYR A 80 0.28 6.66 -15.27
CA TYR A 80 0.81 6.56 -13.91
C TYR A 80 0.48 7.83 -13.12
N ILE A 81 -0.31 7.67 -12.07
CA ILE A 81 -0.78 8.77 -11.22
C ILE A 81 -0.36 8.57 -9.76
N ASN A 82 0.56 7.68 -9.43
CA ASN A 82 0.98 7.52 -8.04
C ASN A 82 2.45 7.93 -7.91
N ALA A 83 2.69 9.04 -7.22
CA ALA A 83 4.00 9.45 -6.78
C ALA A 83 4.26 8.95 -5.35
N THR A 84 5.52 8.80 -4.98
CA THR A 84 5.92 8.45 -3.61
C THR A 84 5.85 9.67 -2.69
N LEU A 85 5.23 9.53 -1.53
CA LEU A 85 5.26 10.57 -0.49
C LEU A 85 6.54 10.50 0.35
N VAL A 86 7.05 9.29 0.54
CA VAL A 86 8.26 8.98 1.33
C VAL A 86 9.16 8.07 0.49
N PRO A 87 10.48 8.04 0.73
CA PRO A 87 11.35 7.10 0.05
C PRO A 87 10.93 5.65 0.35
N ILE A 88 11.01 4.81 -0.67
CA ILE A 88 10.73 3.38 -0.61
C ILE A 88 12.03 2.63 -0.86
N LEU A 89 12.39 1.72 0.05
CA LEU A 89 13.60 0.94 -0.06
C LEU A 89 13.42 -0.25 -1.02
N GLU A 90 14.55 -0.80 -1.49
CA GLU A 90 14.54 -2.03 -2.25
C GLU A 90 13.86 -3.17 -1.46
N ASN A 91 13.09 -4.01 -2.16
CA ASN A 91 12.34 -5.13 -1.58
C ASN A 91 11.23 -4.74 -0.58
N GLU A 92 10.86 -3.45 -0.51
CA GLU A 92 9.76 -2.98 0.34
C GLU A 92 8.40 -3.11 -0.35
N GLN A 93 7.36 -3.48 0.42
CA GLN A 93 5.97 -3.55 -0.07
C GLN A 93 5.41 -2.14 -0.33
N ILE A 94 4.93 -1.91 -1.55
CA ILE A 94 4.28 -0.66 -1.93
C ILE A 94 2.94 -0.58 -1.22
N THR A 95 2.76 0.47 -0.43
CA THR A 95 1.57 0.67 0.41
C THR A 95 0.85 1.96 0.01
N SER A 96 -0.48 1.95 0.01
CA SER A 96 -1.30 3.13 -0.33
C SER A 96 -1.00 4.36 0.53
N THR A 97 -0.56 4.17 1.77
CA THR A 97 -0.17 5.24 2.69
C THR A 97 1.11 5.98 2.27
N LYS A 98 1.95 5.34 1.45
CA LYS A 98 3.20 5.90 0.93
C LYS A 98 3.05 6.47 -0.48
N LEU A 99 1.86 6.35 -1.08
CA LEU A 99 1.56 6.83 -2.41
C LEU A 99 0.67 8.07 -2.34
N ILE A 100 0.91 9.01 -3.24
CA ILE A 100 0.13 10.21 -3.44
C ILE A 100 -0.29 10.32 -4.90
N GLN A 101 -1.54 10.72 -5.14
CA GLN A 101 -2.01 11.04 -6.47
C GLN A 101 -1.76 12.52 -6.79
N PRO A 102 -1.07 12.88 -7.89
CA PRO A 102 -0.89 14.25 -8.28
C PRO A 102 -2.28 14.85 -8.55
N GLY A 103 -2.63 15.89 -7.81
CA GLY A 103 -3.95 16.52 -7.83
C GLY A 103 -4.82 16.23 -6.60
N LYS A 104 -4.46 15.26 -5.73
CA LYS A 104 -5.03 15.22 -4.37
C LYS A 104 -4.29 16.25 -3.52
N GLU A 105 -5.05 17.23 -3.07
CA GLU A 105 -4.63 18.38 -2.26
C GLU A 105 -3.81 17.95 -1.03
N THR A 106 -2.50 17.79 -1.22
CA THR A 106 -1.54 17.87 -0.12
C THR A 106 -0.98 19.26 -0.20
N GLY A 107 -1.18 20.04 0.87
CA GLY A 107 -1.07 21.50 0.92
C GLY A 107 0.30 22.13 0.64
N MET A 108 1.12 21.58 -0.25
CA MET A 108 2.37 22.18 -0.73
C MET A 108 2.61 21.90 -2.22
N SER A 109 1.72 22.42 -3.06
CA SER A 109 2.04 23.07 -4.33
C SER A 109 0.73 23.54 -4.91
N ILE A 110 0.52 24.85 -4.95
CA ILE A 110 -0.51 25.45 -5.79
C ILE A 110 -0.13 25.05 -7.22
N ILE A 111 -0.77 24.03 -7.76
CA ILE A 111 -0.78 23.80 -9.20
C ILE A 111 -1.47 25.03 -9.76
N ILE A 112 -0.70 25.88 -10.43
CA ILE A 112 -1.24 27.03 -11.17
C ILE A 112 -1.97 26.43 -12.37
N PRO A 113 -3.30 26.61 -12.51
CA PRO A 113 -4.03 26.11 -13.67
C PRO A 113 -3.47 26.71 -14.96
N GLU A 114 -3.53 25.96 -16.08
CA GLU A 114 -3.06 26.47 -17.36
C GLU A 114 -3.77 27.79 -17.73
N GLY A 115 -2.99 28.79 -18.14
CA GLY A 115 -3.49 30.14 -18.43
C GLY A 115 -3.51 31.11 -17.24
N TYR A 116 -3.18 30.66 -16.03
CA TYR A 116 -3.06 31.50 -14.84
C TYR A 116 -1.59 31.74 -14.46
N ARG A 117 -1.32 32.81 -13.71
CA ARG A 117 0.03 33.18 -13.23
C ARG A 117 -0.03 33.52 -11.74
N ALA A 118 0.96 33.05 -10.98
CA ALA A 118 1.10 33.45 -9.58
C ALA A 118 1.53 34.92 -9.49
N VAL A 119 0.82 35.70 -8.70
CA VAL A 119 1.17 37.09 -8.36
C VAL A 119 1.33 37.15 -6.84
N SER A 120 2.49 37.64 -6.39
CA SER A 120 2.71 37.87 -4.96
C SER A 120 2.10 39.22 -4.58
N VAL A 121 1.28 39.24 -3.53
CA VAL A 121 0.71 40.48 -2.97
C VAL A 121 1.38 40.70 -1.62
N GLU A 122 2.09 41.81 -1.46
CA GLU A 122 2.62 42.22 -0.17
C GLU A 122 1.46 42.61 0.75
N VAL A 123 1.31 41.87 1.85
CA VAL A 123 0.37 42.20 2.93
C VAL A 123 1.14 42.79 4.09
N THR A 124 0.67 43.93 4.60
CA THR A 124 1.19 44.54 5.83
C THR A 124 0.15 44.34 6.94
N ASP A 125 0.56 44.35 8.20
CA ASP A 125 -0.33 44.07 9.35
C ASP A 125 -1.58 44.97 9.41
N VAL A 126 -1.56 46.12 8.73
CA VAL A 126 -2.69 47.04 8.61
C VAL A 126 -3.76 46.53 7.63
N THR A 127 -3.38 45.83 6.56
CA THR A 127 -4.30 45.26 5.56
C THR A 127 -4.68 43.81 5.85
N GLY A 128 -3.88 43.10 6.65
CA GLY A 128 -4.04 41.67 6.94
C GLY A 128 -4.63 41.35 8.31
N VAL A 129 -5.77 41.94 8.70
CA VAL A 129 -6.63 41.55 9.85
C VAL A 129 -5.92 40.81 11.00
N ALA A 130 -4.82 41.38 11.50
CA ALA A 130 -4.00 41.02 12.67
C ALA A 130 -4.17 39.60 13.25
N ARG A 131 -4.15 38.56 12.40
CA ARG A 131 -4.32 37.13 12.80
C ARG A 131 -5.59 36.84 13.63
N LEU A 132 -6.64 37.66 13.54
CA LEU A 132 -7.87 37.50 14.34
C LEU A 132 -8.97 36.66 13.66
N ILE A 133 -8.75 36.21 12.43
CA ILE A 133 -9.72 35.34 11.75
C ILE A 133 -9.38 33.88 12.05
N LYS A 134 -10.26 33.24 12.82
CA LYS A 134 -10.40 31.78 12.87
C LYS A 134 -11.33 31.37 11.73
N PRO A 135 -10.86 30.64 10.70
CA PRO A 135 -11.75 29.95 9.78
C PRO A 135 -12.38 28.79 10.56
N GLY A 136 -13.71 28.78 10.62
CA GLY A 136 -14.53 27.63 11.01
C GLY A 136 -15.21 27.06 9.79
#